data_AF-A0A226QT69-F1
#
_entry.id   AF-A0A226QT69-F1
#
_cell.length_a   1.000
_cell.length_b   1.000
_cell.length_c   1.000
_cell.angle_alpha   90.00
_cell.angle_beta   90.00
_cell.angle_gamma   90.00
#
_symmetry.space_group_name_H-M   'P 1'
#
loop_
_entity.id
_entity.type
_entity.pdbx_description
1 polymer ?
#
loop_
_entity_poly.entity_id
_entity_poly.type
_entity_poly.pdbx_seq_one_letter_code
_entity_poly.pdbx_strand_id
1 'polypeptide(L)'
;MPQLVKMPPFPEVTKENVTDALLQWYYSLGWNEKATIDPKKIKIHQEDWNRICRQYIDAEGPKGGFFFMNYGPAADESVKQGYMILEEGWMEEGVTIV
;
A
#
# COMPACT_ATOMS: atom_id res chain seq x y z
N MET A 1 -16.78 -9.76 -1.33
CA MET A 1 -17.10 -8.88 -0.17
C MET A 1 -15.83 -8.27 0.40
N PRO A 2 -15.82 -6.96 0.74
CA PRO A 2 -14.65 -6.29 1.30
C PRO A 2 -14.29 -6.82 2.70
N GLN A 3 -13.00 -6.88 3.01
CA GLN A 3 -12.49 -7.40 4.29
C GLN A 3 -11.85 -6.28 5.10
N LEU A 4 -12.33 -6.06 6.33
CA LEU A 4 -11.68 -5.17 7.30
C LEU A 4 -10.66 -5.97 8.10
N VAL A 5 -9.37 -5.62 7.96
CA VAL A 5 -8.27 -6.32 8.64
C VAL A 5 -7.35 -5.34 9.34
N LYS A 6 -6.59 -5.83 10.34
CA LYS A 6 -5.56 -5.01 10.98
C LYS A 6 -4.46 -4.73 9.96
N MET A 7 -4.08 -3.47 9.82
CA MET A 7 -3.00 -3.08 8.92
C MET A 7 -1.67 -3.58 9.50
N PRO A 8 -0.84 -4.32 8.73
CA PRO A 8 0.50 -4.64 9.18
C PRO A 8 1.34 -3.36 9.27
N PRO A 9 2.37 -3.35 10.13
CA PRO A 9 3.27 -2.21 10.22
C PRO A 9 3.84 -1.84 8.86
N PHE A 10 3.77 -0.56 8.50
CA PHE A 10 4.44 -0.05 7.32
C PHE A 10 5.93 0.20 7.67
N PRO A 11 6.90 -0.31 6.91
CA PRO A 11 8.32 -0.08 7.17
C PRO A 11 8.66 1.41 7.17
N GLU A 12 9.69 1.81 7.93
CA GLU A 12 10.23 3.16 7.82
C GLU A 12 10.83 3.38 6.43
N VAL A 13 10.49 4.52 5.82
CA VAL A 13 10.97 4.90 4.48
C VAL A 13 12.20 5.80 4.61
N THR A 14 13.28 5.37 3.98
CA THR A 14 14.58 6.03 3.89
C THR A 14 14.99 6.13 2.42
N LYS A 15 16.01 6.93 2.10
CA LYS A 15 16.51 7.07 0.73
C LYS A 15 16.97 5.74 0.14
N GLU A 16 17.47 4.84 0.99
CA GLU A 16 18.05 3.57 0.60
C GLU A 16 17.00 2.49 0.32
N ASN A 17 15.74 2.66 0.74
CA ASN A 17 14.70 1.63 0.65
C ASN A 17 13.33 2.14 0.16
N VAL A 18 13.27 3.29 -0.53
CA VAL A 18 11.99 3.94 -0.91
C VAL A 18 11.03 2.99 -1.63
N THR A 19 11.51 2.27 -2.63
CA THR A 19 10.70 1.28 -3.35
C THR A 19 10.45 0.03 -2.52
N ASP A 20 11.50 -0.45 -1.85
CA ASP A 20 11.47 -1.73 -1.13
C ASP A 20 10.53 -1.71 0.06
N ALA A 21 10.38 -0.57 0.74
CA ALA A 21 9.45 -0.41 1.85
C ALA A 21 7.99 -0.73 1.44
N LEU A 22 7.56 -0.27 0.25
CA LEU A 22 6.22 -0.55 -0.26
C LEU A 22 6.08 -2.02 -0.69
N LEU A 23 7.09 -2.57 -1.36
CA LEU A 23 7.10 -3.98 -1.78
C LEU A 23 7.04 -4.91 -0.56
N GLN A 24 7.85 -4.65 0.46
CA GLN A 24 7.83 -5.40 1.72
C GLN A 24 6.47 -5.33 2.41
N TRP A 25 5.82 -4.17 2.39
CA TRP A 25 4.47 -4.04 2.91
C TRP A 25 3.47 -4.89 2.12
N TYR A 26 3.53 -4.90 0.78
CA TYR A 26 2.69 -5.78 -0.04
C TYR A 26 2.97 -7.27 0.18
N TYR A 27 4.23 -7.67 0.34
CA TYR A 27 4.58 -9.05 0.70
C TYR A 27 3.99 -9.45 2.05
N SER A 28 3.93 -8.52 3.02
CA SER A 28 3.27 -8.77 4.31
C SER A 28 1.76 -9.00 4.19
N LEU A 29 1.14 -8.56 3.10
CA LEU A 29 -0.27 -8.83 2.78
C LEU A 29 -0.48 -10.18 2.08
N GLY A 30 0.61 -10.91 1.78
CA GLY A 30 0.59 -12.18 1.07
C GLY A 30 0.81 -12.08 -0.44
N TRP A 31 1.20 -10.90 -0.96
CA TRP A 31 1.58 -10.79 -2.37
C TRP A 31 2.88 -11.55 -2.66
N ASN A 32 2.94 -12.18 -3.82
CA ASN A 32 4.01 -13.11 -4.20
C ASN A 32 4.61 -12.81 -5.58
N GLU A 33 4.43 -11.58 -6.09
CA GLU A 33 4.87 -11.09 -7.41
C GLU A 33 4.20 -11.75 -8.63
N LYS A 34 3.55 -12.90 -8.47
CA LYS A 34 2.81 -13.58 -9.54
C LYS A 34 1.38 -13.08 -9.69
N ALA A 35 0.82 -12.56 -8.60
CA ALA A 35 -0.49 -11.93 -8.61
C ALA A 35 -0.40 -10.47 -9.05
N THR A 36 -1.45 -9.98 -9.72
CA THR A 36 -1.63 -8.55 -9.97
C THR A 36 -2.26 -7.92 -8.73
N ILE A 37 -1.78 -6.75 -8.32
CA ILE A 37 -2.41 -5.94 -7.27
C ILE A 37 -3.09 -4.73 -7.89
N ASP A 38 -4.26 -4.37 -7.38
CA ASP A 38 -4.84 -3.04 -7.52
C ASP A 38 -4.71 -2.26 -6.20
N PRO A 39 -3.74 -1.33 -6.09
CA PRO A 39 -3.54 -0.54 -4.88
C PRO A 39 -4.75 0.29 -4.47
N LYS A 40 -5.62 0.68 -5.43
CA LYS A 40 -6.78 1.54 -5.14
C LYS A 40 -7.92 0.80 -4.45
N LYS A 41 -7.91 -0.53 -4.53
CA LYS A 41 -8.79 -1.43 -3.79
C LYS A 41 -8.30 -1.75 -2.37
N ILE A 42 -7.16 -1.19 -1.97
CA ILE A 42 -6.64 -1.27 -0.61
C ILE A 42 -6.81 0.11 0.01
N LYS A 43 -7.65 0.20 1.03
CA LYS A 43 -8.00 1.48 1.66
C LYS A 43 -7.49 1.52 3.10
N ILE A 44 -6.77 2.57 3.44
CA ILE A 44 -6.27 2.81 4.81
C ILE A 44 -6.82 4.14 5.32
N HIS A 45 -6.79 4.34 6.64
CA HIS A 45 -7.22 5.61 7.22
C HIS A 45 -6.37 6.78 6.70
N GLN A 46 -7.00 7.94 6.50
CA GLN A 46 -6.35 9.14 5.96
C GLN A 46 -5.11 9.57 6.75
N GLU A 47 -5.11 9.48 8.07
CA GLU A 47 -3.93 9.83 8.89
C GLU A 47 -2.77 8.84 8.70
N ASP A 48 -3.05 7.56 8.52
CA ASP A 48 -2.00 6.58 8.20
C ASP A 48 -1.42 6.84 6.81
N TRP A 49 -2.29 7.13 5.84
CA TRP A 49 -1.89 7.50 4.48
C TRP A 49 -1.01 8.75 4.46
N ASN A 50 -1.43 9.82 5.15
CA ASN A 50 -0.68 11.08 5.25
C ASN A 50 0.68 10.85 5.91
N ARG A 51 0.73 10.06 6.98
CA ARG A 51 1.97 9.72 7.69
C ARG A 51 2.94 8.99 6.77
N ILE A 52 2.49 7.99 6.03
CA ILE A 52 3.35 7.20 5.12
C ILE A 52 3.79 8.07 3.94
N CYS A 53 2.87 8.79 3.30
CA CYS A 53 3.17 9.68 2.17
C CYS A 53 4.22 10.74 2.53
N ARG A 54 4.17 11.28 3.76
CA ARG A 54 5.22 12.19 4.25
C ARG A 54 6.59 11.53 4.33
N GLN A 55 6.69 10.28 4.80
CA GLN A 55 8.00 9.58 4.81
C GLN A 55 8.57 9.42 3.41
N TYR A 56 7.73 9.15 2.41
CA TYR A 56 8.14 9.12 1.00
C TYR A 56 8.61 10.49 0.51
N ILE A 57 7.92 11.57 0.88
CA ILE A 57 8.33 12.94 0.56
C ILE A 57 9.64 13.31 1.25
N ASP A 58 9.84 12.91 2.50
CA ASP A 58 11.05 13.21 3.25
C ASP A 58 12.27 12.46 2.68
N ALA A 59 12.07 11.24 2.18
CA ALA A 59 13.11 10.46 1.54
C ALA A 59 13.50 11.00 0.14
N GLU A 60 12.55 11.22 -0.76
CA GLU A 60 12.80 11.48 -2.19
C GLU A 60 12.17 12.79 -2.73
N GLY A 61 11.75 13.67 -1.82
CA GLY A 61 11.04 14.89 -2.18
C GLY A 61 9.69 14.59 -2.86
N PRO A 62 9.18 15.50 -3.71
CA PRO A 62 7.92 15.31 -4.41
C PRO A 62 7.83 14.01 -5.20
N LYS A 63 8.95 13.50 -5.75
CA LYS A 63 8.98 12.26 -6.52
C LYS A 63 8.57 11.05 -5.67
N GLY A 64 9.04 10.98 -4.42
CA GLY A 64 8.64 9.93 -3.49
C GLY A 64 7.14 10.01 -3.18
N GLY A 65 6.62 11.21 -2.91
CA GLY A 65 5.19 11.42 -2.72
C GLY A 65 4.37 10.96 -3.94
N PHE A 66 4.77 11.34 -5.15
CA PHE A 66 4.13 10.89 -6.39
C PHE A 66 4.18 9.37 -6.57
N PHE A 67 5.29 8.73 -6.21
CA PHE A 67 5.40 7.27 -6.24
C PHE A 67 4.36 6.62 -5.31
N PHE A 68 4.29 7.04 -4.05
CA PHE A 68 3.32 6.50 -3.09
C PHE A 68 1.87 6.78 -3.51
N MET A 69 1.57 7.97 -4.03
CA MET A 69 0.23 8.31 -4.52
C MET A 69 -0.26 7.42 -5.66
N ASN A 70 0.64 6.89 -6.49
CA ASN A 70 0.28 6.03 -7.62
C ASN A 70 0.28 4.54 -7.26
N TYR A 71 1.27 4.09 -6.49
CA TYR A 71 1.50 2.67 -6.23
C TYR A 71 1.09 2.22 -4.82
N GLY A 72 0.83 3.14 -3.90
CA GLY A 72 0.37 2.86 -2.55
C GLY A 72 -1.16 2.76 -2.43
N PRO A 73 -1.66 2.40 -1.23
CA PRO A 73 -3.09 2.29 -0.96
C PRO A 73 -3.82 3.62 -1.14
N ALA A 74 -5.15 3.55 -1.25
CA ALA A 74 -6.03 4.70 -1.20
C ALA A 74 -6.30 5.16 0.25
N ALA A 75 -6.55 6.46 0.44
CA ALA A 75 -7.00 7.03 1.70
C ALA A 75 -8.53 6.96 1.80
N ASP A 76 -9.05 6.61 2.97
CA ASP A 76 -10.49 6.59 3.28
C ASP A 76 -10.72 6.93 4.76
N GLU A 77 -11.39 8.06 5.05
CA GLU A 77 -11.67 8.54 6.41
C GLU A 77 -12.62 7.62 7.21
N SER A 78 -13.37 6.75 6.53
CA SER A 78 -14.26 5.79 7.19
C SER A 78 -13.53 4.58 7.78
N VAL A 79 -12.29 4.34 7.34
CA VAL A 79 -11.46 3.22 7.83
C VAL A 79 -10.91 3.56 9.20
N LYS A 80 -11.08 2.69 10.19
CA LYS A 80 -10.46 2.87 11.51
C LYS A 80 -8.93 2.95 11.39
N GLN A 81 -8.30 3.93 12.02
CA GLN A 81 -6.84 4.05 12.06
C GLN A 81 -6.16 2.74 12.53
N GLY A 82 -5.07 2.34 11.85
CA GLY A 82 -4.39 1.06 12.07
C GLY A 82 -5.08 -0.17 11.47
N TYR A 83 -6.19 0.03 10.74
CA TYR A 83 -6.88 -0.99 9.96
C TYR A 83 -6.87 -0.63 8.47
N MET A 84 -7.22 -1.61 7.66
CA MET A 84 -7.38 -1.44 6.22
C MET A 84 -8.58 -2.23 5.71
N ILE A 85 -9.17 -1.74 4.62
CA ILE A 85 -10.16 -2.48 3.83
C ILE A 85 -9.47 -3.05 2.60
N LEU A 86 -9.65 -4.35 2.39
CA LEU A 86 -9.28 -5.04 1.16
C LEU A 86 -10.56 -5.29 0.35
N GLU A 87 -10.74 -4.55 -0.74
CA GLU A 87 -11.88 -4.72 -1.64
C GLU A 87 -11.73 -5.94 -2.55
N GLU A 88 -12.82 -6.39 -3.14
CA GLU A 88 -12.82 -7.56 -4.00
C GLU A 88 -11.93 -7.37 -5.25
N GLY A 89 -11.06 -8.34 -5.51
CA GLY A 89 -10.08 -8.27 -6.60
C GLY A 89 -8.96 -7.24 -6.35
N TRP A 90 -8.63 -6.94 -5.08
CA TRP A 90 -7.41 -6.18 -4.74
C TRP A 90 -6.14 -6.94 -5.10
N MET A 91 -6.19 -8.28 -5.10
CA MET A 91 -5.12 -9.18 -5.53
C MET A 91 -5.74 -10.35 -6.33
N GLU A 92 -5.22 -10.59 -7.52
CA GLU A 92 -5.69 -11.65 -8.43
C GLU A 92 -4.49 -12.43 -8.97
N GLU A 93 -4.51 -13.75 -8.89
CA GLU A 93 -3.45 -14.58 -9.49
C GLU A 93 -3.42 -14.35 -11.00
N GLY A 94 -2.24 -14.03 -11.55
CA GLY A 94 -2.10 -13.80 -12.98
C GLY A 94 -2.49 -15.04 -13.77
N VAL A 95 -3.46 -14.90 -14.68
CA VAL A 95 -3.72 -15.92 -15.71
C VAL A 95 -2.46 -16.01 -16.56
N THR A 96 -1.71 -17.10 -16.42
CA THR A 96 -0.59 -17.38 -17.32
C THR A 96 -1.19 -17.71 -18.69
N ILE A 97 -1.17 -16.74 -19.61
CA ILE A 97 -1.42 -17.03 -21.02
C ILE A 97 -0.14 -17.73 -21.51
N VAL A 98 -0.18 -19.07 -21.55
CA VAL A 98 0.80 -19.91 -22.24
C VAL A 98 0.57 -19.88 -23.75
#